data_AF-A0A813HD95-F1
#
_entry.id   AF-A0A813HD95-F1
#
_cell.length_a   1.000
_cell.length_b   1.000
_cell.length_c   1.000
_cell.angle_alpha   90.00
_cell.angle_beta   90.00
_cell.angle_gamma   90.00
#
_symmetry.space_group_name_H-M   'P 1'
#
loop_
_entity.id
_entity.type
_entity.pdbx_description
1 polymer ?
#
loop_
_entity_poly.entity_id
_entity_poly.type
_entity_poly.pdbx_seq_one_letter_code
_entity_poly.pdbx_strand_id
1 'polypeptide(L)'
;MIVGVFLKWSNAFHSRNLTDFIFECLPMMTFMVCFFGWMDWMILYKWVHPIDNPPSIINSLICMAMGQQDFFPFWDGSVEMAQMLMKFTVLAVPLMLLPKPFILLYQHNQSVKNKGDHELLRDEEVATAGHGGGHGHGEEFEFGEIFIHQIIETIEF
;
A
#
# COMPACT_ATOMS: atom_id res chain seq x y z
N MET A 1 -0.29 -4.97 -16.94
CA MET A 1 0.16 -4.61 -15.58
C MET A 1 -0.46 -5.46 -14.47
N ILE A 2 -1.76 -5.82 -14.55
CA ILE A 2 -2.44 -6.69 -13.56
C ILE A 2 -1.68 -8.01 -13.28
N VAL A 3 -1.12 -8.66 -14.30
CA VAL A 3 -0.35 -9.90 -14.14
C VAL A 3 0.86 -9.72 -13.19
N GLY A 4 1.55 -8.57 -13.24
CA GLY A 4 2.68 -8.30 -12.34
C GLY A 4 2.24 -8.16 -10.89
N VAL A 5 1.13 -7.45 -10.64
CA VAL A 5 0.52 -7.35 -9.30
C VAL A 5 0.04 -8.73 -8.82
N PHE A 6 -0.48 -9.56 -9.73
CA PHE A 6 -0.91 -10.93 -9.43
C PHE A 6 0.27 -11.85 -9.06
N LEU A 7 1.43 -11.65 -9.66
CA LEU A 7 2.67 -12.36 -9.27
C LEU A 7 3.17 -11.89 -7.91
N LYS A 8 3.16 -10.57 -7.62
CA LYS A 8 3.42 -10.04 -6.27
C LYS A 8 2.46 -10.65 -5.24
N TRP A 9 1.18 -10.77 -5.59
CA TRP A 9 0.15 -11.43 -4.76
C TRP A 9 0.51 -12.89 -4.46
N SER A 10 0.82 -13.67 -5.51
CA SER A 10 1.22 -15.08 -5.36
C SER A 10 2.47 -15.23 -4.49
N ASN A 11 3.46 -14.33 -4.65
CA ASN A 11 4.67 -14.31 -3.84
C ASN A 11 4.40 -13.99 -2.37
N ALA A 12 3.54 -13.01 -2.08
CA ALA A 12 3.15 -12.66 -0.70
C ALA A 12 2.38 -13.80 -0.01
N PHE A 13 1.54 -14.53 -0.76
CA PHE A 13 0.84 -15.71 -0.27
C PHE A 13 1.82 -16.85 0.05
N HIS A 14 2.82 -17.07 -0.80
CA HIS A 14 3.86 -18.08 -0.58
C HIS A 14 4.72 -17.77 0.65
N SER A 15 5.14 -16.51 0.81
CA SER A 15 6.00 -16.06 1.92
C SER A 15 5.27 -15.91 3.27
N ARG A 16 3.95 -16.14 3.33
CA ARG A 16 3.09 -16.00 4.54
C ARG A 16 3.17 -14.64 5.26
N ASN A 17 3.71 -13.61 4.60
CA ASN A 17 3.74 -12.25 5.12
C ASN A 17 2.38 -11.58 4.90
N LEU A 18 1.45 -11.80 5.83
CA LEU A 18 0.11 -11.18 5.80
C LEU A 18 0.17 -9.65 5.81
N THR A 19 1.20 -9.06 6.41
CA THR A 19 1.43 -7.62 6.43
C THR A 19 1.64 -7.07 5.02
N ASP A 20 2.57 -7.62 4.26
CA ASP A 20 2.85 -7.18 2.90
C ASP A 20 1.65 -7.48 1.98
N PHE A 21 0.96 -8.59 2.22
CA PHE A 21 -0.22 -8.96 1.47
C PHE A 21 -1.38 -7.94 1.64
N ILE A 22 -1.72 -7.56 2.87
CA ILE A 22 -2.86 -6.68 3.14
C ILE A 22 -2.51 -5.21 2.89
N PHE A 23 -1.29 -4.79 3.21
CA PHE A 23 -0.93 -3.37 3.20
C PHE A 23 -0.18 -2.92 1.94
N GLU A 24 0.37 -3.82 1.14
CA GLU A 24 1.02 -3.46 -0.13
C GLU A 24 0.19 -3.96 -1.32
N CYS A 25 -0.16 -5.25 -1.33
CA CYS A 25 -0.82 -5.85 -2.49
C CYS A 25 -2.27 -5.40 -2.68
N LEU A 26 -3.07 -5.32 -1.61
CA LEU A 26 -4.49 -4.93 -1.69
C LEU A 26 -4.69 -3.47 -2.12
N PRO A 27 -3.97 -2.48 -1.57
CA PRO A 27 -4.05 -1.09 -2.03
C PRO A 27 -3.55 -0.93 -3.46
N MET A 28 -2.43 -1.57 -3.83
CA MET A 28 -1.90 -1.55 -5.20
C MET A 28 -2.92 -2.11 -6.21
N MET A 29 -3.55 -3.24 -5.89
CA MET A 29 -4.58 -3.84 -6.74
C MET A 29 -5.81 -2.94 -6.85
N THR A 30 -6.26 -2.38 -5.73
CA THR A 30 -7.41 -1.46 -5.70
C THR A 30 -7.14 -0.22 -6.55
N PHE A 31 -6.01 0.44 -6.37
CA PHE A 31 -5.60 1.60 -7.16
C PHE A 31 -5.59 1.30 -8.66
N MET A 32 -4.95 0.19 -9.07
CA MET A 32 -4.85 -0.19 -10.48
C MET A 32 -6.19 -0.49 -11.13
N VAL A 33 -7.06 -1.24 -10.44
CA VAL A 33 -8.39 -1.57 -10.97
C VAL A 33 -9.30 -0.34 -10.98
N CYS A 34 -9.23 0.51 -9.95
CA CYS A 34 -10.07 1.70 -9.88
C CYS A 34 -9.68 2.77 -10.92
N PHE A 35 -8.39 3.01 -11.16
CA PHE A 35 -7.95 4.03 -12.10
C PHE A 35 -7.88 3.51 -13.54
N PHE A 36 -7.06 2.48 -13.79
CA PHE A 36 -6.86 1.95 -15.13
C PHE A 36 -7.98 1.02 -15.57
N GLY A 37 -8.53 0.20 -14.67
CA GLY A 37 -9.66 -0.66 -15.01
C GLY A 37 -10.92 0.13 -15.41
N TRP A 38 -11.16 1.29 -14.79
CA TRP A 38 -12.23 2.20 -15.21
C TRP A 38 -11.98 2.80 -16.60
N MET A 39 -10.73 3.15 -16.92
CA MET A 39 -10.34 3.62 -18.25
C MET A 39 -10.59 2.56 -19.33
N ASP A 40 -10.13 1.33 -19.11
CA ASP A 40 -10.33 0.22 -20.03
C ASP A 40 -11.83 -0.06 -20.24
N TRP A 41 -12.61 0.00 -19.17
CA TRP A 41 -14.06 -0.14 -19.23
C TRP A 41 -14.71 0.96 -20.10
N MET A 42 -14.32 2.22 -19.94
CA MET A 42 -14.83 3.32 -20.78
C MET A 42 -14.50 3.13 -22.27
N ILE A 43 -13.31 2.59 -22.58
CA ILE A 43 -12.91 2.29 -23.97
C ILE A 43 -13.82 1.20 -24.56
N LEU A 44 -14.03 0.11 -23.82
CA LEU A 44 -14.93 -0.97 -24.25
C LEU A 44 -16.37 -0.48 -24.43
N TYR A 45 -16.87 0.33 -23.49
CA TYR A 45 -18.21 0.91 -23.58
C TYR A 45 -18.37 1.79 -24.83
N LYS A 46 -17.36 2.63 -25.10
CA LYS A 46 -17.32 3.47 -26.31
C LYS A 46 -17.30 2.65 -27.61
N TRP A 47 -16.73 1.45 -27.60
CA TRP A 47 -16.71 0.57 -28.78
C TRP A 47 -18.05 -0.14 -29.02
N VAL A 48 -18.79 -0.44 -27.95
CA VAL A 48 -20.06 -1.18 -28.05
C VAL A 48 -21.24 -0.25 -28.32
N HIS A 49 -21.20 1.00 -27.84
CA HIS A 49 -22.27 1.98 -28.04
C HIS A 49 -21.87 3.11 -29.01
N PRO A 50 -22.48 3.18 -30.21
CA PRO A 50 -22.32 4.34 -31.07
C PRO A 50 -23.06 5.53 -30.46
N ILE A 51 -22.30 6.50 -29.95
CA ILE A 51 -22.80 7.77 -29.41
C ILE A 51 -22.53 8.84 -30.47
N ASP A 52 -23.55 9.61 -30.87
CA ASP A 52 -23.44 10.65 -31.91
C ASP A 52 -22.47 11.78 -31.53
N ASN A 53 -22.32 12.07 -30.22
CA ASN A 53 -21.33 12.99 -29.67
C ASN A 53 -20.52 12.28 -28.57
N PRO A 54 -19.48 11.50 -28.92
CA PRO A 54 -18.78 10.71 -27.93
C PRO A 54 -17.92 11.62 -27.03
N PRO A 55 -18.11 11.56 -25.69
CA PRO A 55 -17.22 12.27 -24.78
C PRO A 55 -15.77 11.84 -24.94
N SER A 56 -14.86 12.77 -24.65
CA SER A 56 -13.43 12.46 -24.67
C SER A 56 -13.04 11.78 -23.36
N ILE A 57 -12.56 10.53 -23.46
CA ILE A 57 -12.15 9.70 -22.32
C ILE A 57 -11.10 10.44 -21.46
N ILE A 58 -10.21 11.20 -22.11
CA ILE A 58 -9.18 11.99 -21.42
C ILE A 58 -9.84 13.07 -20.55
N ASN A 59 -10.84 13.79 -21.04
CA ASN A 59 -11.53 14.80 -20.24
C ASN A 59 -12.27 14.16 -19.05
N SER A 60 -12.96 13.04 -19.28
CA SER A 60 -13.62 12.30 -18.20
C SER A 60 -12.64 11.80 -17.13
N LEU A 61 -11.44 11.36 -17.52
CA LEU A 61 -10.37 10.98 -16.57
C LEU A 61 -9.81 12.18 -15.81
N ILE A 62 -9.62 13.32 -16.47
CA ILE A 62 -9.15 14.56 -15.83
C ILE A 62 -10.20 15.05 -14.83
N CYS A 63 -11.47 15.10 -15.21
CA CYS A 63 -12.57 15.48 -14.33
C CYS A 63 -12.66 14.54 -13.12
N MET A 64 -12.51 13.22 -13.33
CA MET A 64 -12.46 12.25 -12.24
C MET A 64 -11.30 12.53 -11.28
N ALA A 65 -10.07 12.75 -11.79
CA ALA A 65 -8.87 13.03 -10.99
C ALA A 65 -8.95 14.37 -10.24
N MET A 66 -9.54 15.39 -10.86
CA MET A 66 -9.75 16.71 -10.25
C MET A 66 -10.97 16.77 -9.34
N GLY A 67 -11.78 15.71 -9.27
CA GLY A 67 -13.03 15.68 -8.50
C GLY A 67 -14.13 16.60 -9.04
N GLN A 68 -14.05 16.99 -10.31
CA GLN A 68 -15.02 17.84 -10.99
C GLN A 68 -16.14 17.00 -11.63
N GLN A 69 -17.31 17.58 -11.83
CA GLN A 69 -18.39 16.91 -12.55
C GLN A 69 -18.16 16.97 -14.06
N ASP A 70 -18.35 15.84 -14.74
CA ASP A 70 -18.28 15.75 -16.19
C ASP A 70 -19.60 16.22 -16.80
N PHE A 71 -19.53 17.19 -17.71
CA PHE A 71 -20.71 17.75 -18.40
C PHE A 71 -21.19 16.85 -19.55
N PHE A 72 -20.41 15.83 -19.93
CA PHE A 72 -20.79 14.84 -20.93
C PHE A 72 -20.71 13.41 -20.36
N PRO A 73 -21.69 13.01 -19.52
CA PRO A 73 -21.70 11.67 -18.95
C PRO A 73 -21.93 10.61 -20.05
N PHE A 74 -21.23 9.47 -19.93
CA PHE A 74 -21.43 8.31 -20.82
C PHE A 74 -22.80 7.65 -20.62
N TRP A 75 -23.27 7.64 -19.37
CA TRP A 75 -24.60 7.17 -18.96
C TRP A 75 -25.01 7.88 -17.66
N ASP A 76 -26.31 7.87 -17.33
CA ASP A 76 -26.80 8.38 -16.05
C ASP A 76 -26.27 7.54 -14.88
N GLY A 77 -25.31 8.10 -14.13
CA GLY A 77 -24.61 7.43 -13.02
C GLY A 77 -23.12 7.14 -13.25
N SER A 78 -22.57 7.42 -14.44
CA SER A 78 -21.13 7.19 -14.70
C SER A 78 -20.25 8.08 -13.83
N VAL A 79 -20.72 9.30 -13.54
CA VAL A 79 -20.04 10.28 -12.68
C VAL A 79 -20.03 9.81 -11.22
N GLU A 80 -21.13 9.25 -10.72
CA GLU A 80 -21.21 8.73 -9.35
C GLU A 80 -20.26 7.55 -9.14
N MET A 81 -20.22 6.62 -10.11
CA MET A 81 -19.27 5.50 -10.07
C MET A 81 -17.83 6.00 -10.10
N ALA A 82 -17.49 6.89 -11.02
CA ALA A 82 -16.14 7.47 -11.13
C ALA A 82 -15.70 8.18 -9.83
N GLN A 83 -16.61 8.93 -9.19
CA GLN A 83 -16.36 9.55 -7.89
C GLN A 83 -16.19 8.54 -6.76
N MET A 84 -16.97 7.46 -6.75
CA MET A 84 -16.82 6.37 -5.77
C MET A 84 -15.47 5.66 -5.95
N LEU A 85 -15.09 5.33 -7.18
CA LEU A 85 -13.80 4.75 -7.55
C LEU A 85 -12.65 5.66 -7.10
N MET A 86 -12.76 6.98 -7.32
CA MET A 86 -11.76 7.94 -6.90
C MET A 86 -11.57 7.99 -5.36
N LYS A 87 -12.65 7.85 -4.58
CA LYS A 87 -12.53 7.76 -3.11
C LYS A 87 -11.72 6.54 -2.69
N PHE A 88 -11.91 5.39 -3.33
CA PHE A 88 -11.11 4.19 -3.07
C PHE A 88 -9.65 4.40 -3.47
N THR A 89 -9.38 5.02 -4.61
CA THR A 89 -8.04 5.36 -5.07
C THR A 89 -7.31 6.28 -4.07
N VAL A 90 -7.97 7.33 -3.59
CA VAL A 90 -7.40 8.26 -2.59
C VAL A 90 -7.17 7.57 -1.25
N LEU A 91 -8.05 6.65 -0.83
CA LEU A 91 -7.88 5.89 0.42
C LEU A 91 -6.77 4.83 0.30
N ALA A 92 -6.51 4.30 -0.90
CA ALA A 92 -5.47 3.30 -1.12
C ALA A 92 -4.05 3.85 -0.86
N VAL A 93 -3.81 5.13 -1.17
CA VAL A 93 -2.50 5.79 -0.98
C VAL A 93 -2.02 5.82 0.48
N PRO A 94 -2.79 6.33 1.46
CA PRO A 94 -2.37 6.28 2.87
C PRO A 94 -2.35 4.85 3.43
N LEU A 95 -3.18 3.95 2.90
CA LEU A 95 -3.18 2.54 3.29
C LEU A 95 -1.90 1.80 2.88
N MET A 96 -1.22 2.18 1.80
CA MET A 96 0.08 1.61 1.44
C MET A 96 1.26 2.24 2.18
N LEU A 97 1.14 3.50 2.61
CA LEU A 97 2.24 4.25 3.22
C LEU A 97 2.42 3.95 4.71
N LEU A 98 1.34 3.98 5.49
CA LEU A 98 1.41 4.00 6.96
C LEU A 98 1.54 2.63 7.63
N PRO A 99 0.86 1.55 7.22
CA PRO A 99 0.78 0.37 8.06
C PRO A 99 2.10 -0.41 8.20
N LYS A 100 2.88 -0.54 7.12
CA LYS A 100 4.13 -1.31 7.10
C LYS A 100 5.19 -0.75 8.07
N PRO A 101 5.54 0.55 8.07
CA PRO A 101 6.52 1.09 9.03
C PRO A 101 6.04 0.97 10.48
N PHE A 102 4.73 1.12 10.74
CA PHE A 102 4.16 1.00 12.08
C PHE A 102 4.18 -0.45 12.60
N ILE A 103 3.94 -1.42 11.73
CA ILE A 103 3.99 -2.85 12.10
C ILE A 103 5.43 -3.29 12.38
N LEU A 104 6.40 -2.81 11.60
CA LEU A 104 7.83 -3.04 11.83
C LEU A 104 8.31 -2.39 13.14
N LEU A 105 7.86 -1.17 13.45
CA LEU A 105 8.16 -0.51 14.72
C LEU A 105 7.61 -1.30 15.92
N TYR A 106 6.39 -1.85 15.79
CA TYR A 106 5.79 -2.67 16.83
C TYR A 106 6.55 -3.99 17.05
N GLN A 107 6.95 -4.66 15.96
CA GLN A 107 7.76 -5.88 16.04
C GLN A 107 9.14 -5.63 16.64
N HIS A 108 9.78 -4.50 16.30
CA HIS A 108 11.05 -4.11 16.90
C HIS A 108 10.92 -3.80 18.40
N ASN A 109 9.88 -3.10 18.83
CA ASN A 109 9.66 -2.83 20.25
C ASN A 109 9.40 -4.11 21.06
N GLN A 110 8.73 -5.11 20.45
CA GLN A 110 8.58 -6.43 21.09
C GLN A 110 9.89 -7.23 21.12
N SER A 111 10.70 -7.19 20.06
CA SER A 111 11.98 -7.90 20.04
C SER A 111 13.00 -7.28 21.00
N VAL A 112 12.99 -5.96 21.18
CA VAL A 112 13.78 -5.26 22.21
C VAL A 112 13.30 -5.61 23.61
N LYS A 113 11.98 -5.66 23.87
CA LYS A 113 11.46 -6.10 25.17
C LYS A 113 11.82 -7.55 25.50
N ASN A 114 11.67 -8.47 24.56
CA ASN A 114 12.04 -9.88 24.77
C ASN A 114 13.55 -10.07 24.91
N LYS A 115 14.38 -9.31 24.17
CA LYS A 115 15.83 -9.33 24.37
C LYS A 115 16.23 -8.73 25.72
N GLY A 116 15.60 -7.64 26.15
CA GLY A 116 15.82 -7.03 27.46
C GLY A 116 15.46 -7.94 28.63
N ASP A 117 14.32 -8.65 28.56
CA ASP A 117 13.96 -9.65 29.59
C ASP A 117 14.93 -10.84 29.60
N HIS A 118 15.39 -11.31 28.43
CA HIS A 118 16.33 -12.42 28.34
C HIS A 118 17.78 -12.02 28.72
N GLU A 119 18.14 -10.75 28.55
CA GLU A 119 19.41 -10.18 29.00
C GLU A 119 19.38 -9.92 30.52
N LEU A 120 18.26 -9.45 31.08
CA LEU A 120 18.05 -9.33 32.54
C LEU A 120 18.09 -10.67 33.26
N LEU A 121 17.45 -11.72 32.71
CA LEU A 121 17.51 -13.07 33.29
C LEU A 121 18.92 -13.67 33.23
N ARG A 122 19.69 -13.32 32.20
CA ARG A 122 21.09 -13.73 32.05
C ARG A 122 22.01 -12.92 32.98
N ASP A 123 21.74 -11.63 33.19
CA ASP A 123 22.45 -10.79 34.16
C ASP A 123 22.16 -11.21 35.60
N GLU A 124 20.96 -11.74 35.91
CA GLU A 124 20.66 -12.30 37.24
C GLU A 124 21.43 -13.61 37.50
N GLU A 125 21.58 -14.49 36.49
CA GLU A 125 22.44 -15.69 36.59
C GLU A 125 23.95 -15.36 36.59
N VAL A 126 24.37 -14.31 35.86
CA VAL A 126 25.78 -13.89 35.76
C VAL A 126 26.21 -12.95 36.90
N ALA A 127 25.29 -12.26 37.58
CA ALA A 127 25.59 -11.50 38.80
C ALA A 127 26.07 -12.41 39.95
N THR A 128 25.73 -13.70 39.92
CA THR A 128 26.34 -14.72 40.78
C THR A 128 27.74 -15.19 40.32
N ALA A 129 28.22 -14.77 39.14
CA ALA A 129 29.47 -15.23 38.54
C ALA A 129 30.17 -14.16 37.66
N GLY A 130 30.61 -13.04 38.26
CA GLY A 130 31.80 -12.30 37.77
C GLY A 130 31.61 -11.31 36.61
N HIS A 131 32.34 -10.18 36.72
CA HIS A 131 32.41 -9.08 35.76
C HIS A 131 32.69 -9.49 34.30
N GLY A 132 31.99 -8.86 33.34
CA GLY A 132 32.40 -8.85 31.93
C GLY A 132 31.47 -8.03 31.05
N GLY A 133 31.94 -6.86 30.61
CA GLY A 133 31.19 -5.96 29.73
C GLY A 133 30.92 -6.53 28.33
N GLY A 134 29.91 -5.93 27.69
CA GLY A 134 29.59 -6.18 26.29
C GLY A 134 28.56 -5.16 25.83
N HIS A 135 29.02 -4.01 25.36
CA HIS A 135 28.23 -3.11 24.53
C HIS A 135 27.80 -3.87 23.27
N GLY A 136 26.63 -4.52 23.34
CA GLY A 136 25.97 -5.09 22.18
C GLY A 136 25.46 -3.95 21.32
N HIS A 137 26.12 -3.73 20.18
CA HIS A 137 25.57 -2.99 19.06
C HIS A 137 24.20 -3.60 18.72
N GLY A 138 23.14 -2.98 19.24
CA GLY A 138 21.81 -3.16 18.67
C GLY A 138 21.92 -2.65 17.25
N GLU A 139 21.62 -3.50 16.27
CA GLU A 139 21.28 -3.02 14.93
C GLU A 139 20.24 -1.92 15.14
N GLU A 140 20.66 -0.67 14.94
CA GLU A 140 19.76 0.46 15.06
C GLU A 140 18.67 0.19 14.03
N PHE A 141 17.49 -0.17 14.51
CA PHE A 141 16.31 -0.24 13.68
C PHE A 141 16.08 1.18 13.15
N GLU A 142 16.64 1.44 11.98
CA GLU A 142 16.51 2.71 11.28
C GLU A 142 15.11 2.76 10.68
N PHE A 143 14.14 3.03 11.55
CA PHE A 143 12.76 3.32 11.17
C PHE A 143 12.70 4.35 10.04
N GLY A 144 13.65 5.30 10.02
CA GLY A 144 13.82 6.27 8.95
C GLY A 144 14.12 5.64 7.59
N GLU A 145 15.00 4.64 7.51
CA GLU A 145 15.33 3.96 6.26
C GLU A 145 14.11 3.18 5.72
N ILE A 146 13.42 2.44 6.58
CA ILE A 146 12.20 1.70 6.23
C ILE A 146 11.11 2.66 5.74
N PHE A 147 10.96 3.80 6.40
CA PHE A 147 9.98 4.82 6.03
C PHE A 147 10.31 5.47 4.68
N ILE A 148 11.58 5.81 4.45
CA ILE A 148 12.05 6.35 3.17
C ILE A 148 11.83 5.33 2.04
N HIS A 149 12.19 4.07 2.26
CA HIS A 149 12.00 3.02 1.27
C HIS A 149 10.51 2.86 0.92
N GLN A 150 9.64 2.86 1.93
CA GLN A 150 8.19 2.75 1.70
C GLN A 150 7.62 3.97 0.96
N ILE A 151 8.09 5.18 1.26
CA ILE A 151 7.72 6.38 0.51
C ILE A 151 8.13 6.26 -0.95
N ILE A 152 9.37 5.84 -1.22
CA ILE A 152 9.87 5.70 -2.59
C ILE A 152 9.05 4.67 -3.35
N GLU A 153 8.80 3.50 -2.76
CA GLU A 153 7.97 2.46 -3.38
C GLU A 153 6.54 2.96 -3.66
N THR A 154 5.97 3.73 -2.73
CA THR A 154 4.63 4.33 -2.85
C THR A 154 4.55 5.39 -3.95
N ILE A 155 5.62 6.16 -4.17
CA ILE A 155 5.68 7.22 -5.19
C ILE A 155 6.01 6.65 -6.58
N GLU A 156 6.83 5.59 -6.63
CA GLU A 156 7.21 4.92 -7.86
C GLU A 156 6.05 4.12 -8.46
N PHE A 157 5.20 3.57 -7.60
CA PHE A 157 3.99 2.85 -7.98
C PHE A 157 2.89 3.78 -8.53
#